data_AF-A0A3A5KQJ8-F1
#
_entry.id   AF-A0A3A5KQJ8-F1
#
_cell.length_a   1.000
_cell.length_b   1.000
_cell.length_c   1.000
_cell.angle_alpha   90.00
_cell.angle_beta   90.00
_cell.angle_gamma   90.00
#
_symmetry.space_group_name_H-M   'P 1'
#
loop_
_entity.id
_entity.type
_entity.pdbx_description
1 polymer ?
#
loop_
_entity_poly.entity_id
_entity_poly.type
_entity_poly.pdbx_seq_one_letter_code
_entity_poly.pdbx_strand_id
1 'polypeptide(L)'
;MSGREREVAEKFAAGLTYREIGKALFIAPATVRTHLATIYGKLGVRTKIGLAAYFAGASGARPGGLSPHQSGKPRLAVMPVKGQFGKTRTDADALTRALTAELGRFSQIGIVAAATMFALAKRHLTVKEIGRTTGANYVLEVAVHSQDKATHAFAHLVDAEEEVEVWSARYDLAQTSSHGELTGVISGNLFQVLMKHAAGPPALEEAIQHHKLYLKAFYHVERPTAKGMVVARRLCERLLAAEPEHALIRETLAWVDFHSCFNGWSSEPIQAFRRAGDEARAGLCCHDREASLHSALGLAETYLGNLQTGLGCLRRAIALNPNDAECRTWLGIGLTYAGDLEGAQAAFARADLLSPNYHPIFLFRGDAEYAAGNYNAATASFDRFLMVLPEYHWARLLRAASYIGMGDLKSARNDVSFVSRESPTLTGKHVDQLQQARGPEFRNNLLSRLSAAGLPWK
;
A
#
# COMPACT_ATOMS: atom_id res chain seq x y z
N MET A 1 41.50 18.57 -6.59
CA MET A 1 41.47 20.05 -6.48
C MET A 1 42.84 20.54 -6.08
N SER A 2 43.26 21.73 -6.53
CA SER A 2 44.48 22.38 -6.03
C SER A 2 44.27 22.93 -4.61
N GLY A 3 45.35 23.20 -3.87
CA GLY A 3 45.26 23.80 -2.52
C GLY A 3 44.47 25.11 -2.51
N ARG A 4 44.69 25.96 -3.52
CA ARG A 4 43.98 27.24 -3.70
C ARG A 4 42.48 27.05 -3.99
N GLU A 5 42.12 26.03 -4.79
CA GLU A 5 40.71 25.69 -5.04
C GLU A 5 40.01 25.23 -3.76
N ARG A 6 40.72 24.49 -2.90
CA ARG A 6 40.17 24.00 -1.63
C ARG A 6 39.87 25.12 -0.65
N GLU A 7 40.80 26.08 -0.48
CA GLU A 7 40.58 27.24 0.39
C GLU A 7 39.41 28.12 -0.06
N VAL A 8 39.26 28.33 -1.38
CA VAL A 8 38.12 29.03 -1.96
C VAL A 8 36.81 28.28 -1.65
N ALA A 9 36.81 26.96 -1.83
CA ALA A 9 35.64 26.12 -1.64
C ALA A 9 35.19 26.05 -0.17
N GLU A 10 36.12 25.89 0.77
CA GLU A 10 35.84 25.83 2.22
C GLU A 10 35.28 27.16 2.73
N LYS A 11 35.87 28.29 2.33
CA LYS A 11 35.36 29.62 2.72
C LYS A 11 33.99 29.91 2.10
N PHE A 12 33.75 29.48 0.86
CA PHE A 12 32.43 29.63 0.23
C PHE A 12 31.37 28.71 0.86
N ALA A 13 31.74 27.47 1.20
CA ALA A 13 30.89 26.53 1.93
C ALA A 13 30.51 27.06 3.34
N ALA A 14 31.44 27.75 4.02
CA ALA A 14 31.22 28.39 5.31
C ALA A 14 30.34 29.65 5.26
N GLY A 15 29.82 30.02 4.08
CA GLY A 15 28.83 31.09 3.95
C GLY A 15 29.36 32.41 3.38
N LEU A 16 30.68 32.61 3.26
CA LEU A 16 31.26 33.87 2.80
C LEU A 16 30.87 34.23 1.36
N THR A 17 30.79 35.52 1.08
CA THR A 17 30.54 36.10 -0.26
C THR A 17 31.82 36.14 -1.09
N TYR A 18 31.70 36.30 -2.42
CA TYR A 18 32.88 36.38 -3.31
C TYR A 18 33.83 37.53 -2.96
N ARG A 19 33.29 38.64 -2.43
CA ARG A 19 34.06 39.80 -2.02
C ARG A 19 34.87 39.54 -0.75
N GLU A 20 34.28 38.84 0.21
CA GLU A 20 34.93 38.45 1.47
C GLU A 20 36.01 37.39 1.23
N ILE A 21 35.75 36.41 0.36
CA ILE A 21 36.74 35.40 -0.04
C ILE A 21 37.89 36.05 -0.80
N GLY A 22 37.58 36.96 -1.73
CA GLY A 22 38.60 37.70 -2.47
C GLY A 22 39.53 38.51 -1.55
N LYS A 23 38.95 39.15 -0.52
CA LYS A 23 39.72 39.86 0.51
C LYS A 23 40.55 38.89 1.37
N ALA A 24 39.99 37.75 1.77
CA ALA A 24 40.66 36.77 2.63
C ALA A 24 41.80 36.01 1.93
N LEU A 25 41.73 35.84 0.61
CA LEU A 25 42.69 35.06 -0.18
C LEU A 25 43.55 35.92 -1.13
N PHE A 26 43.44 37.26 -1.00
CA PHE A 26 44.13 38.25 -1.82
C PHE A 26 43.97 38.00 -3.34
N ILE A 27 42.73 37.75 -3.78
CA ILE A 27 42.37 37.54 -5.19
C ILE A 27 41.13 38.35 -5.59
N ALA A 28 40.98 38.65 -6.88
CA ALA A 28 39.81 39.36 -7.37
C ALA A 28 38.52 38.51 -7.19
N PRO A 29 37.35 39.11 -6.86
CA PRO A 29 36.09 38.38 -6.75
C PRO A 29 35.70 37.61 -8.04
N ALA A 30 36.11 38.12 -9.21
CA ALA A 30 35.93 37.43 -10.48
C ALA A 30 36.72 36.11 -10.53
N THR A 31 37.93 36.07 -9.96
CA THR A 31 38.77 34.87 -9.85
C THR A 31 38.17 33.84 -8.90
N VAL A 32 37.54 34.27 -7.80
CA VAL A 32 36.78 33.38 -6.89
C VAL A 32 35.66 32.66 -7.64
N ARG A 33 34.92 33.39 -8.48
CA ARG A 33 33.84 32.82 -9.31
C ARG A 33 34.39 31.81 -10.34
N THR A 34 35.52 32.11 -10.99
CA THR A 34 36.18 31.17 -11.92
C THR A 34 36.63 29.89 -11.22
N HIS A 35 37.21 30.00 -10.02
CA HIS A 35 37.56 28.83 -9.22
C HIS A 35 36.32 28.01 -8.86
N LEU A 36 35.24 28.65 -8.39
CA LEU A 36 34.00 27.95 -8.02
C LEU A 36 33.35 27.22 -9.20
N ALA A 37 33.37 27.79 -10.41
CA ALA A 37 32.88 27.11 -11.61
C ALA A 37 33.67 25.83 -11.90
N THR A 38 35.00 25.89 -11.81
CA THR A 38 35.89 24.74 -11.98
C THR A 38 35.70 23.70 -10.86
N ILE A 39 35.51 24.16 -9.61
CA ILE A 39 35.29 23.30 -8.44
C ILE A 39 33.97 22.55 -8.56
N TYR A 40 32.89 23.22 -8.98
CA TYR A 40 31.61 22.59 -9.23
C TYR A 40 31.71 21.49 -10.28
N GLY A 41 32.40 21.74 -11.39
CA GLY A 41 32.67 20.73 -12.41
C GLY A 41 33.47 19.54 -11.89
N LYS A 42 34.52 19.80 -11.09
CA LYS A 42 35.38 18.74 -10.51
C LYS A 42 34.70 17.91 -9.44
N LEU A 43 33.79 18.49 -8.65
CA LEU A 43 33.12 17.83 -7.53
C LEU A 43 31.74 17.26 -7.90
N GLY A 44 31.23 17.53 -9.10
CA GLY A 44 29.87 17.13 -9.49
C GLY A 44 28.76 17.86 -8.72
N VAL A 45 29.12 18.92 -8.00
CA VAL A 45 28.21 19.73 -7.18
C VAL A 45 27.75 20.94 -8.00
N ARG A 46 26.50 21.37 -7.86
CA ARG A 46 25.93 22.52 -8.60
C ARG A 46 25.43 23.66 -7.72
N THR A 47 25.46 23.52 -6.40
CA THR A 47 24.90 24.50 -5.46
C THR A 47 25.85 24.77 -4.30
N LYS A 48 25.72 25.95 -3.67
CA LYS A 48 26.45 26.30 -2.44
C LYS A 48 26.12 25.31 -1.30
N ILE A 49 24.87 24.87 -1.21
CA ILE A 49 24.42 23.86 -0.24
C ILE A 49 25.10 22.52 -0.49
N GLY A 50 25.18 22.06 -1.74
CA GLY A 50 25.88 20.82 -2.07
C GLY A 50 27.39 20.90 -1.80
N LEU A 51 27.99 22.09 -1.92
CA LEU A 51 29.41 22.29 -1.61
C LEU A 51 29.63 22.28 -0.09
N ALA A 52 28.72 22.88 0.68
CA ALA A 52 28.73 22.82 2.13
C ALA A 52 28.53 21.38 2.64
N ALA A 53 27.62 20.61 2.05
CA ALA A 53 27.43 19.20 2.35
C ALA A 53 28.68 18.35 2.04
N TYR A 54 29.39 18.66 0.94
CA TYR A 54 30.65 18.00 0.59
C TYR A 54 31.74 18.20 1.68
N PHE A 55 31.88 19.41 2.22
CA PHE A 55 32.84 19.68 3.29
C PHE A 55 32.36 19.21 4.67
N ALA A 56 31.05 19.19 4.92
CA ALA A 56 30.48 18.60 6.13
C ALA A 56 30.66 17.07 6.16
N GLY A 57 30.68 16.41 4.99
CA GLY A 57 30.93 14.98 4.83
C GLY A 57 32.41 14.55 4.83
N ALA A 58 33.36 15.46 5.09
CA ALA A 58 34.79 15.16 5.11
C ALA A 58 35.27 14.41 6.37
N SER A 59 34.36 13.92 7.21
CA SER A 59 34.60 12.80 8.12
C SER A 59 33.93 11.55 7.54
N GLY A 60 34.64 10.86 6.64
CA GLY A 60 34.41 9.45 6.32
C GLY A 60 33.20 9.08 5.44
N ALA A 61 33.21 9.46 4.15
CA ALA A 61 32.73 8.60 3.05
C ALA A 61 33.05 9.23 1.68
N ARG A 62 33.62 8.46 0.75
CA ARG A 62 33.66 8.83 -0.66
C ARG A 62 32.23 9.06 -1.17
N PRO A 63 31.95 10.08 -2.00
CA PRO A 63 30.68 10.15 -2.72
C PRO A 63 30.72 9.12 -3.84
N GLY A 64 30.37 7.87 -3.49
CA GLY A 64 29.83 6.92 -4.45
C GLY A 64 28.54 7.51 -5.03
N GLY A 65 28.27 7.20 -6.30
CA GLY A 65 27.15 7.75 -7.07
C GLY A 65 25.84 7.82 -6.28
N LEU A 66 25.07 8.88 -6.54
CA LEU A 66 23.71 9.07 -6.05
C LEU A 66 22.97 7.72 -6.01
N SER A 67 22.74 7.20 -4.80
CA SER A 67 21.98 5.95 -4.65
C SER A 67 20.53 6.21 -5.11
N PRO A 68 19.98 5.44 -6.06
CA PRO A 68 18.67 5.74 -6.67
C PRO A 68 17.43 5.49 -5.78
N HIS A 69 17.58 5.30 -4.46
CA HIS A 69 16.58 4.66 -3.60
C HIS A 69 15.79 5.60 -2.66
N GLN A 70 15.73 6.89 -2.96
CA GLN A 70 15.23 7.89 -2.00
C GLN A 70 13.74 7.77 -1.64
N SER A 71 12.89 7.19 -2.50
CA SER A 71 11.43 7.19 -2.26
C SER A 71 10.92 6.14 -1.27
N GLY A 72 11.72 5.13 -0.91
CA GLY A 72 11.27 4.08 0.03
C GLY A 72 10.31 3.03 -0.52
N LYS A 73 9.67 3.35 -1.66
CA LYS A 73 8.73 2.50 -2.38
C LYS A 73 9.45 1.41 -3.16
N PRO A 74 8.87 0.20 -3.25
CA PRO A 74 9.35 -0.84 -4.17
C PRO A 74 9.32 -0.34 -5.60
N ARG A 75 10.36 -0.63 -6.38
CA ARG A 75 10.44 -0.26 -7.80
C ARG A 75 10.31 -1.48 -8.70
N LEU A 76 9.43 -1.40 -9.70
CA LEU A 76 9.10 -2.45 -10.63
C LEU A 76 9.50 -2.07 -12.06
N ALA A 77 10.24 -2.96 -12.72
CA ALA A 77 10.50 -2.91 -14.15
C ALA A 77 9.61 -3.90 -14.89
N VAL A 78 8.93 -3.46 -15.94
CA VAL A 78 8.10 -4.35 -16.78
C VAL A 78 8.84 -4.64 -18.08
N MET A 79 9.22 -5.90 -18.30
CA MET A 79 9.87 -6.31 -19.54
C MET A 79 8.88 -6.28 -20.71
N PRO A 80 9.37 -6.03 -21.95
CA PRO A 80 8.55 -6.19 -23.13
C PRO A 80 7.91 -7.58 -23.17
N VAL A 81 6.60 -7.62 -23.38
CA VAL A 81 5.84 -8.87 -23.40
C VAL A 81 6.38 -9.73 -24.55
N LYS A 82 6.63 -11.00 -24.25
CA LYS A 82 7.08 -11.98 -25.25
C LYS A 82 5.90 -12.81 -25.77
N GLY A 83 6.05 -13.36 -26.98
CA GLY A 83 5.13 -14.35 -27.54
C GLY A 83 4.08 -13.77 -28.51
N GLN A 84 3.14 -14.62 -28.91
CA GLN A 84 2.10 -14.29 -29.89
C GLN A 84 0.87 -13.75 -29.18
N PHE A 85 0.87 -12.43 -28.96
CA PHE A 85 -0.30 -11.70 -28.53
C PHE A 85 -0.83 -10.87 -29.69
N GLY A 86 -2.12 -11.04 -30.04
CA GLY A 86 -2.70 -10.38 -31.20
C GLY A 86 -2.15 -10.90 -32.53
N LYS A 87 -2.26 -10.09 -33.59
CA LYS A 87 -1.80 -10.44 -34.95
C LYS A 87 -0.41 -9.88 -35.25
N THR A 88 0.07 -8.93 -34.46
CA THR A 88 1.23 -8.10 -34.78
C THR A 88 2.15 -7.90 -33.56
N ARG A 89 3.45 -7.65 -33.81
CA ARG A 89 4.40 -7.29 -32.74
C ARG A 89 4.01 -5.99 -32.00
N THR A 90 3.30 -5.09 -32.68
CA THR A 90 2.74 -3.87 -32.09
C THR A 90 1.74 -4.15 -30.98
N ASP A 91 1.06 -5.30 -31.00
CA ASP A 91 0.08 -5.67 -29.96
C ASP A 91 0.77 -6.03 -28.64
N ALA A 92 1.91 -6.71 -28.67
CA ALA A 92 2.71 -7.03 -27.49
C ALA A 92 3.33 -5.76 -26.86
N ASP A 93 3.87 -4.86 -27.70
CA ASP A 93 4.40 -3.57 -27.25
C ASP A 93 3.29 -2.67 -26.66
N ALA A 94 2.07 -2.75 -27.21
CA ALA A 94 0.90 -2.06 -26.66
C ALA A 94 0.51 -2.64 -25.30
N LEU A 95 0.52 -3.98 -25.14
CA LEU A 95 0.24 -4.64 -23.87
C LEU A 95 1.26 -4.25 -22.78
N THR A 96 2.56 -4.21 -23.10
CA THR A 96 3.59 -3.74 -22.16
C THR A 96 3.32 -2.31 -21.69
N ARG A 97 2.96 -1.40 -22.61
CA ARG A 97 2.62 -0.02 -22.24
C ARG A 97 1.33 0.04 -21.41
N ALA A 98 0.33 -0.76 -21.74
CA ALA A 98 -0.91 -0.85 -20.98
C ALA A 98 -0.64 -1.34 -19.55
N LEU A 99 0.12 -2.44 -19.37
CA LEU A 99 0.54 -2.93 -18.05
C LEU A 99 1.32 -1.87 -17.27
N THR A 100 2.27 -1.20 -17.92
CA THR A 100 3.06 -0.11 -17.30
C THR A 100 2.16 1.03 -16.82
N ALA A 101 1.15 1.41 -17.60
CA ALA A 101 0.20 2.46 -17.27
C ALA A 101 -0.77 2.03 -16.15
N GLU A 102 -1.28 0.80 -16.19
CA GLU A 102 -2.16 0.24 -15.16
C GLU A 102 -1.44 0.12 -13.81
N LEU A 103 -0.23 -0.45 -13.80
CA LEU A 103 0.60 -0.54 -12.60
C LEU A 103 1.03 0.84 -12.10
N GLY A 104 1.17 1.82 -12.99
CA GLY A 104 1.46 3.21 -12.63
C GLY A 104 0.34 3.92 -11.86
N ARG A 105 -0.87 3.34 -11.79
CA ARG A 105 -1.97 3.86 -10.95
C ARG A 105 -1.80 3.50 -9.46
N PHE A 106 -0.92 2.57 -9.13
CA PHE A 106 -0.59 2.21 -7.75
C PHE A 106 0.56 3.09 -7.24
N SER A 107 0.21 4.14 -6.51
CA SER A 107 1.16 5.13 -5.99
C SER A 107 2.20 4.55 -5.03
N GLN A 108 1.94 3.37 -4.45
CA GLN A 108 2.79 2.67 -3.50
C GLN A 108 4.01 2.02 -4.16
N ILE A 109 4.00 1.84 -5.49
CA ILE A 109 5.11 1.27 -6.26
C ILE A 109 5.65 2.27 -7.28
N GLY A 110 6.96 2.27 -7.50
CA GLY A 110 7.60 3.05 -8.56
C GLY A 110 7.75 2.23 -9.83
N ILE A 111 7.27 2.72 -10.97
CA ILE A 111 7.39 2.00 -12.25
C ILE A 111 8.56 2.55 -13.07
N VAL A 112 9.43 1.66 -13.57
CA VAL A 112 10.46 2.03 -14.56
C VAL A 112 9.78 2.31 -15.90
N ALA A 113 10.13 3.43 -16.53
CA ALA A 113 9.52 3.84 -17.79
C ALA A 113 9.67 2.76 -18.88
N ALA A 114 8.56 2.43 -19.54
CA ALA A 114 8.53 1.41 -20.59
C ALA A 114 9.57 1.65 -21.70
N ALA A 115 9.83 2.90 -22.07
CA ALA A 115 10.85 3.26 -23.06
C ALA A 115 12.26 2.78 -22.67
N THR A 116 12.61 2.90 -21.39
CA THR A 116 13.87 2.36 -20.84
C THR A 116 13.90 0.85 -20.97
N MET A 117 12.81 0.17 -20.65
CA MET A 117 12.72 -1.29 -20.73
C MET A 117 12.82 -1.81 -22.17
N PHE A 118 12.18 -1.14 -23.14
CA PHE A 118 12.35 -1.45 -24.56
C PHE A 118 13.79 -1.28 -25.05
N ALA A 119 14.50 -0.27 -24.57
CA ALA A 119 15.91 -0.06 -24.92
C ALA A 119 16.81 -1.15 -24.32
N LEU A 120 16.59 -1.51 -23.05
CA LEU A 120 17.38 -2.54 -22.36
C LEU A 120 17.12 -3.96 -22.88
N ALA A 121 15.91 -4.25 -23.37
CA ALA A 121 15.57 -5.57 -23.93
C ALA A 121 16.47 -5.96 -25.13
N LYS A 122 17.07 -4.99 -25.83
CA LYS A 122 18.01 -5.23 -26.93
C LYS A 122 19.40 -5.66 -26.47
N ARG A 123 19.71 -5.53 -25.18
CA ARG A 123 21.05 -5.74 -24.61
C ARG A 123 21.21 -7.10 -23.93
N HIS A 124 20.16 -7.94 -23.88
CA HIS A 124 20.17 -9.29 -23.30
C HIS A 124 20.76 -9.36 -21.88
N LEU A 125 20.47 -8.35 -21.05
CA LEU A 125 20.94 -8.26 -19.68
C LEU A 125 20.25 -9.30 -18.77
N THR A 126 20.93 -9.73 -17.71
CA THR A 126 20.29 -10.52 -16.64
C THR A 126 19.33 -9.66 -15.81
N VAL A 127 18.46 -10.30 -15.02
CA VAL A 127 17.53 -9.60 -14.13
C VAL A 127 18.29 -8.71 -13.14
N LYS A 128 19.41 -9.19 -12.57
CA LYS A 128 20.25 -8.40 -11.67
C LYS A 128 20.91 -7.20 -12.33
N GLU A 129 21.35 -7.35 -13.58
CA GLU A 129 21.89 -6.23 -14.36
C GLU A 129 20.81 -5.19 -14.67
N ILE A 130 19.58 -5.63 -14.99
CA ILE A 130 18.41 -4.75 -15.15
C ILE A 130 18.13 -4.01 -13.84
N GLY A 131 18.09 -4.71 -12.71
CA GLY A 131 17.91 -4.12 -11.38
C GLY A 131 18.95 -3.06 -11.07
N ARG A 132 20.24 -3.38 -11.24
CA ARG A 132 21.35 -2.42 -11.06
C ARG A 132 21.28 -1.22 -11.98
N THR A 133 20.89 -1.42 -13.24
CA THR A 133 20.83 -0.35 -14.25
C THR A 133 19.65 0.60 -14.03
N THR A 134 18.50 0.06 -13.62
CA THR A 134 17.24 0.82 -13.51
C THR A 134 16.93 1.27 -12.09
N GLY A 135 17.56 0.64 -11.09
CA GLY A 135 17.21 0.73 -9.68
C GLY A 135 15.92 -0.01 -9.33
N ALA A 136 15.43 -0.91 -10.19
CA ALA A 136 14.27 -1.75 -9.90
C ALA A 136 14.63 -2.82 -8.85
N ASN A 137 13.72 -3.01 -7.89
CA ASN A 137 13.78 -4.13 -6.94
C ASN A 137 13.20 -5.39 -7.56
N TYR A 138 12.23 -5.22 -8.46
CA TYR A 138 11.49 -6.31 -9.08
C TYR A 138 11.45 -6.16 -10.59
N VAL A 139 11.45 -7.29 -11.30
CA VAL A 139 11.22 -7.36 -12.74
C VAL A 139 10.00 -8.23 -13.01
N LEU A 140 9.02 -7.68 -13.73
CA LEU A 140 7.87 -8.39 -14.25
C LEU A 140 8.18 -8.88 -15.67
N GLU A 141 8.11 -10.19 -15.86
CA GLU A 141 8.15 -10.81 -17.18
C GLU A 141 6.78 -11.38 -17.52
N VAL A 142 6.28 -11.07 -18.72
CA VAL A 142 5.01 -11.61 -19.21
C VAL A 142 5.24 -12.25 -20.57
N ALA A 143 4.77 -13.49 -20.71
CA ALA A 143 4.85 -14.24 -21.94
C ALA A 143 3.45 -14.77 -22.33
N VAL A 144 3.06 -14.55 -23.57
CA VAL A 144 1.77 -15.01 -24.12
C VAL A 144 2.03 -16.14 -25.11
N HIS A 145 1.50 -17.32 -24.79
CA HIS A 145 1.62 -18.52 -25.61
C HIS A 145 0.26 -18.88 -26.19
N SER A 146 0.24 -19.24 -27.47
CA SER A 146 -0.94 -19.82 -28.13
C SER A 146 -0.65 -21.28 -28.45
N GLN A 147 -1.48 -22.20 -27.94
CA GLN A 147 -1.39 -23.63 -28.20
C GLN A 147 -2.79 -24.18 -28.49
N ASP A 148 -2.96 -24.91 -29.60
CA ASP A 148 -4.17 -25.67 -29.94
C ASP A 148 -5.50 -24.92 -29.76
N LYS A 149 -5.55 -23.65 -30.20
CA LYS A 149 -6.66 -22.68 -30.09
C LYS A 149 -6.90 -22.06 -28.70
N ALA A 150 -6.12 -22.42 -27.69
CA ALA A 150 -6.12 -21.76 -26.39
C ALA A 150 -4.92 -20.80 -26.29
N THR A 151 -5.19 -19.56 -25.87
CA THR A 151 -4.14 -18.58 -25.57
C THR A 151 -4.01 -18.43 -24.06
N HIS A 152 -2.78 -18.46 -23.56
CA HIS A 152 -2.45 -18.34 -22.15
C HIS A 152 -1.38 -17.26 -21.95
N ALA A 153 -1.57 -16.41 -20.96
CA ALA A 153 -0.53 -15.50 -20.50
C ALA A 153 0.09 -16.03 -19.21
N PHE A 154 1.42 -16.01 -19.14
CA PHE A 154 2.20 -16.33 -17.97
C PHE A 154 2.86 -15.05 -17.48
N ALA A 155 2.67 -14.72 -16.21
CA ALA A 155 3.32 -13.59 -15.56
C ALA A 155 4.25 -14.12 -14.48
N HIS A 156 5.47 -13.59 -14.43
CA HIS A 156 6.51 -13.94 -13.48
C HIS A 156 7.05 -12.67 -12.84
N LEU A 157 7.07 -12.63 -11.51
CA LEU A 157 7.70 -11.58 -10.73
C LEU A 157 9.02 -12.11 -10.19
N VAL A 158 10.11 -11.43 -10.50
CA VAL A 158 11.47 -11.82 -10.10
C VAL A 158 12.06 -10.73 -9.20
N ASP A 159 12.63 -11.12 -8.06
CA ASP A 159 13.46 -10.24 -7.23
C ASP A 159 14.79 -10.01 -7.94
N ALA A 160 15.12 -8.74 -8.20
CA ALA A 160 16.29 -8.40 -9.00
C ALA A 160 17.61 -8.55 -8.25
N GLU A 161 17.63 -8.51 -6.92
CA GLU A 161 18.87 -8.69 -6.16
C GLU A 161 19.22 -10.17 -6.01
N GLU A 162 18.22 -10.97 -5.63
CA GLU A 162 18.38 -12.41 -5.41
C GLU A 162 18.30 -13.25 -6.70
N GLU A 163 17.75 -12.69 -7.78
CA GLU A 163 17.46 -13.38 -9.05
C GLU A 163 16.55 -14.60 -8.86
N VAL A 164 15.62 -14.51 -7.92
CA VAL A 164 14.67 -15.56 -7.58
C VAL A 164 13.27 -15.16 -8.02
N GLU A 165 12.54 -16.11 -8.63
CA GLU A 165 11.11 -15.94 -8.89
C GLU A 165 10.34 -15.93 -7.57
N VAL A 166 9.66 -14.83 -7.28
CA VAL A 166 8.88 -14.65 -6.05
C VAL A 166 7.41 -14.99 -6.25
N TRP A 167 6.95 -14.97 -7.50
CA TRP A 167 5.57 -15.29 -7.87
C TRP A 167 5.45 -15.59 -9.36
N SER A 168 4.55 -16.50 -9.69
CA SER A 168 4.05 -16.69 -11.04
C SER A 168 2.55 -16.97 -11.07
N ALA A 169 1.92 -16.61 -12.18
CA ALA A 169 0.53 -16.93 -12.45
C ALA A 169 0.28 -17.20 -13.93
N ARG A 170 -0.71 -18.04 -14.18
CA ARG A 170 -1.26 -18.35 -15.50
C ARG A 170 -2.64 -17.73 -15.64
N TYR A 171 -2.89 -17.09 -16.78
CA TYR A 171 -4.15 -16.47 -17.14
C TYR A 171 -4.67 -17.05 -18.45
N ASP A 172 -5.90 -17.56 -18.42
CA ASP A 172 -6.55 -18.14 -19.59
C ASP A 172 -7.30 -17.06 -20.37
N LEU A 173 -6.82 -16.77 -21.59
CA LEU A 173 -7.35 -15.67 -22.41
C LEU A 173 -8.73 -15.96 -23.01
N ALA A 174 -9.14 -17.23 -23.06
CA ALA A 174 -10.50 -17.60 -23.44
C ALA A 174 -11.55 -17.15 -22.42
N GLN A 175 -11.16 -16.94 -21.16
CA GLN A 175 -12.03 -16.49 -20.08
C GLN A 175 -11.96 -14.98 -19.85
N THR A 176 -11.00 -14.28 -20.47
CA THR A 176 -10.89 -12.82 -20.39
C THR A 176 -11.58 -12.20 -21.60
N SER A 177 -12.59 -11.38 -21.34
CA SER A 177 -13.47 -10.79 -22.35
C SER A 177 -12.77 -9.70 -23.16
N SER A 178 -11.67 -9.14 -22.66
CA SER A 178 -10.92 -8.06 -23.33
C SER A 178 -9.45 -7.93 -22.90
N HIS A 179 -8.68 -7.22 -23.72
CA HIS A 179 -7.29 -6.82 -23.42
C HIS A 179 -7.19 -6.03 -22.11
N GLY A 180 -8.15 -5.13 -21.85
CA GLY A 180 -8.18 -4.32 -20.64
C GLY A 180 -8.45 -5.14 -19.37
N GLU A 181 -9.23 -6.21 -19.50
CA GLU A 181 -9.50 -7.11 -18.39
C GLU A 181 -8.24 -7.89 -17.99
N LEU A 182 -7.49 -8.44 -18.96
CA LEU A 182 -6.22 -9.11 -18.70
C LEU A 182 -5.24 -8.18 -17.97
N THR A 183 -5.06 -6.95 -18.46
CA THR A 183 -4.16 -5.99 -17.82
C THR A 183 -4.60 -5.65 -16.40
N GLY A 184 -5.91 -5.55 -16.16
CA GLY A 184 -6.46 -5.26 -14.84
C GLY A 184 -6.21 -6.40 -13.85
N VAL A 185 -6.48 -7.64 -14.27
CA VAL A 185 -6.29 -8.84 -13.43
C VAL A 185 -4.80 -9.08 -13.14
N ILE A 186 -3.91 -8.92 -14.12
CA ILE A 186 -2.46 -9.02 -13.88
C ILE A 186 -2.03 -7.93 -12.89
N SER A 187 -2.41 -6.68 -13.13
CA SER A 187 -1.94 -5.54 -12.32
C SER A 187 -2.45 -5.58 -10.88
N GLY A 188 -3.74 -5.87 -10.68
CA GLY A 188 -4.35 -5.96 -9.36
C GLY A 188 -3.76 -7.08 -8.52
N ASN A 189 -3.59 -8.27 -9.10
CA ASN A 189 -3.00 -9.41 -8.39
C ASN A 189 -1.51 -9.18 -8.09
N LEU A 190 -0.77 -8.68 -9.09
CA LEU A 190 0.67 -8.42 -8.95
C LEU A 190 0.95 -7.40 -7.85
N PHE A 191 0.18 -6.32 -7.77
CA PHE A 191 0.34 -5.29 -6.76
C PHE A 191 0.30 -5.87 -5.34
N GLN A 192 -0.72 -6.69 -5.06
CA GLN A 192 -0.92 -7.31 -3.75
C GLN A 192 0.24 -8.25 -3.37
N VAL A 193 0.73 -9.03 -4.32
CA VAL A 193 1.86 -9.94 -4.11
C VAL A 193 3.15 -9.16 -3.87
N LEU A 194 3.44 -8.17 -4.73
CA LEU A 194 4.64 -7.36 -4.67
C LEU A 194 4.73 -6.62 -3.34
N MET A 195 3.65 -5.96 -2.91
CA MET A 195 3.64 -5.21 -1.65
C MET A 195 3.88 -6.11 -0.44
N LYS A 196 3.26 -7.29 -0.39
CA LYS A 196 3.46 -8.25 0.70
C LYS A 196 4.89 -8.79 0.75
N HIS A 197 5.48 -9.08 -0.41
CA HIS A 197 6.86 -9.53 -0.51
C HIS A 197 7.85 -8.43 -0.11
N ALA A 198 7.67 -7.22 -0.66
CA ALA A 198 8.56 -6.09 -0.42
C ALA A 198 8.52 -5.59 1.03
N ALA A 199 7.37 -5.71 1.71
CA ALA A 199 7.26 -5.39 3.12
C ALA A 199 8.13 -6.32 3.98
N GLY A 200 8.05 -7.63 3.75
CA GLY A 200 8.85 -8.67 4.39
C GLY A 200 8.84 -8.63 5.94
N PRO A 201 9.41 -9.64 6.63
CA PRO A 201 9.64 -9.54 8.06
C PRO A 201 10.60 -8.35 8.34
N PRO A 202 10.27 -7.44 9.27
CA PRO A 202 11.10 -6.28 9.52
C PRO A 202 12.42 -6.68 10.19
N ALA A 203 13.53 -6.10 9.72
CA ALA A 203 14.80 -6.16 10.44
C ALA A 203 14.69 -5.47 11.82
N LEU A 204 15.56 -5.83 12.76
CA LEU A 204 15.68 -5.19 14.08
C LEU A 204 15.83 -3.66 13.93
N GLU A 205 15.16 -2.91 14.80
CA GLU A 205 14.86 -1.46 14.65
C GLU A 205 16.07 -0.54 14.42
N GLU A 206 17.27 -0.94 14.85
CA GLU A 206 18.45 -0.08 14.83
C GLU A 206 19.09 0.08 13.43
N ALA A 207 18.72 -0.75 12.45
CA ALA A 207 19.31 -0.73 11.09
C ALA A 207 18.42 -0.08 10.01
N ILE A 208 17.26 0.46 10.37
CA ILE A 208 16.22 0.79 9.38
C ILE A 208 16.44 2.19 8.79
N GLN A 209 16.73 2.21 7.49
CA GLN A 209 16.82 3.43 6.70
C GLN A 209 15.45 4.14 6.66
N HIS A 210 15.45 5.47 6.81
CA HIS A 210 14.25 6.32 6.88
C HIS A 210 13.20 6.03 5.80
N HIS A 211 13.65 5.80 4.57
CA HIS A 211 12.78 5.51 3.44
C HIS A 211 12.06 4.15 3.54
N LYS A 212 12.56 3.18 4.33
CA LYS A 212 11.89 1.88 4.52
C LYS A 212 10.85 1.88 5.64
N LEU A 213 10.68 2.99 6.36
CA LEU A 213 9.72 3.08 7.48
C LEU A 213 8.28 2.79 7.02
N TYR A 214 7.90 3.23 5.81
CA TYR A 214 6.59 2.92 5.22
C TYR A 214 6.33 1.41 5.11
N LEU A 215 7.23 0.67 4.45
CA LEU A 215 7.06 -0.76 4.24
C LEU A 215 6.99 -1.55 5.56
N LYS A 216 7.68 -1.08 6.61
CA LYS A 216 7.58 -1.68 7.94
C LYS A 216 6.25 -1.36 8.63
N ALA A 217 5.76 -0.13 8.55
CA ALA A 217 4.45 0.21 9.09
C ALA A 217 3.35 -0.59 8.37
N PHE A 218 3.44 -0.68 7.04
CA PHE A 218 2.58 -1.51 6.20
C PHE A 218 2.63 -2.99 6.60
N TYR A 219 3.81 -3.57 6.85
CA TYR A 219 3.93 -4.95 7.33
C TYR A 219 3.09 -5.23 8.58
N HIS A 220 3.14 -4.32 9.55
CA HIS A 220 2.39 -4.44 10.80
C HIS A 220 0.88 -4.27 10.58
N VAL A 221 0.45 -3.42 9.64
CA VAL A 221 -0.96 -3.26 9.25
C VAL A 221 -1.49 -4.52 8.57
N GLU A 222 -0.72 -5.12 7.65
CA GLU A 222 -1.09 -6.38 6.98
C GLU A 222 -1.17 -7.59 7.94
N ARG A 223 -0.48 -7.51 9.08
CA ARG A 223 -0.43 -8.54 10.12
C ARG A 223 -0.78 -7.93 11.47
N PRO A 224 -2.03 -7.51 11.66
CA PRO A 224 -2.42 -6.69 12.78
C PRO A 224 -2.28 -7.49 14.08
N THR A 225 -1.50 -6.92 15.00
CA THR A 225 -1.39 -7.37 16.40
C THR A 225 -1.39 -6.14 17.30
N ALA A 226 -1.78 -6.29 18.57
CA ALA A 226 -1.79 -5.17 19.51
C ALA A 226 -0.43 -4.46 19.58
N LYS A 227 0.66 -5.23 19.70
CA LYS A 227 2.03 -4.69 19.70
C LYS A 227 2.42 -4.10 18.35
N GLY A 228 2.06 -4.78 17.26
CA GLY A 228 2.34 -4.31 15.90
C GLY A 228 1.71 -2.97 15.58
N MET A 229 0.47 -2.72 16.03
CA MET A 229 -0.20 -1.43 15.83
C MET A 229 0.49 -0.28 16.57
N VAL A 230 1.00 -0.53 17.78
CA VAL A 230 1.79 0.46 18.53
C VAL A 230 3.08 0.79 17.79
N VAL A 231 3.78 -0.22 17.27
CA VAL A 231 5.00 -0.04 16.47
C VAL A 231 4.68 0.71 15.17
N ALA A 232 3.66 0.29 14.44
CA ALA A 232 3.22 0.93 13.20
C ALA A 232 2.92 2.42 13.40
N ARG A 233 2.14 2.77 14.43
CA ARG A 233 1.83 4.15 14.78
C ARG A 233 3.10 4.97 15.02
N ARG A 234 4.01 4.47 15.86
CA ARG A 234 5.27 5.15 16.18
C ARG A 234 6.12 5.40 14.93
N LEU A 235 6.20 4.42 14.03
CA LEU A 235 6.95 4.55 12.77
C LEU A 235 6.31 5.60 11.85
N CYS A 236 4.98 5.59 11.76
CA CYS A 236 4.24 6.57 10.97
C CYS A 236 4.42 7.99 11.51
N GLU A 237 4.25 8.19 12.82
CA GLU A 237 4.44 9.50 13.48
C GLU A 237 5.87 10.03 13.29
N ARG A 238 6.88 9.16 13.41
CA ARG A 238 8.27 9.53 13.14
C ARG A 238 8.49 9.95 11.69
N LEU A 239 7.87 9.27 10.72
CA LEU A 239 7.99 9.62 9.31
C LEU A 239 7.23 10.92 8.99
N LEU A 240 6.02 11.11 9.53
CA LEU A 240 5.26 12.36 9.35
C LEU A 240 5.92 13.56 10.00
N ALA A 241 6.68 13.38 11.09
CA ALA A 241 7.46 14.47 11.68
C ALA A 241 8.54 14.99 10.72
N ALA A 242 9.08 14.14 9.84
CA ALA A 242 10.05 14.52 8.81
C ALA A 242 9.39 14.93 7.49
N GLU A 243 8.29 14.27 7.12
CA GLU A 243 7.58 14.41 5.85
C GLU A 243 6.07 14.57 6.10
N PRO A 244 5.60 15.76 6.52
CA PRO A 244 4.20 15.97 6.93
C PRO A 244 3.18 15.70 5.82
N GLU A 245 3.57 15.80 4.55
CA GLU A 245 2.68 15.60 3.40
C GLU A 245 2.63 14.15 2.92
N HIS A 246 3.30 13.21 3.61
CA HIS A 246 3.45 11.83 3.13
C HIS A 246 2.11 11.05 3.09
N ALA A 247 1.45 11.07 1.93
CA ALA A 247 0.13 10.44 1.70
C ALA A 247 0.01 9.01 2.21
N LEU A 248 0.94 8.12 1.83
CA LEU A 248 0.83 6.70 2.18
C LEU A 248 0.91 6.44 3.69
N ILE A 249 1.60 7.30 4.44
CA ILE A 249 1.74 7.13 5.88
C ILE A 249 0.49 7.60 6.61
N ARG A 250 -0.15 8.67 6.11
CA ARG A 250 -1.46 9.10 6.63
C ARG A 250 -2.52 8.03 6.40
N GLU A 251 -2.50 7.41 5.22
CA GLU A 251 -3.34 6.24 4.95
C GLU A 251 -3.02 5.06 5.88
N THR A 252 -1.74 4.76 6.09
CA THR A 252 -1.34 3.69 7.02
C THR A 252 -1.78 3.98 8.46
N LEU A 253 -1.75 5.23 8.92
CA LEU A 253 -2.29 5.62 10.23
C LEU A 253 -3.80 5.42 10.33
N ALA A 254 -4.54 5.73 9.27
CA ALA A 254 -5.97 5.44 9.21
C ALA A 254 -6.22 3.93 9.41
N TRP A 255 -5.45 3.06 8.75
CA TRP A 255 -5.53 1.61 8.96
C TRP A 255 -5.17 1.16 10.37
N VAL A 256 -4.17 1.79 10.99
CA VAL A 256 -3.84 1.52 12.39
C VAL A 256 -5.03 1.83 13.30
N ASP A 257 -5.72 2.95 13.07
CA ASP A 257 -6.93 3.32 13.83
C ASP A 257 -8.08 2.33 13.58
N PHE A 258 -8.33 1.92 12.33
CA PHE A 258 -9.33 0.90 12.00
C PHE A 258 -9.04 -0.44 12.67
N HIS A 259 -7.84 -1.01 12.50
CA HIS A 259 -7.52 -2.29 13.13
C HIS A 259 -7.58 -2.22 14.66
N SER A 260 -7.16 -1.11 15.24
CA SER A 260 -7.20 -0.93 16.69
C SER A 260 -8.63 -0.91 17.23
N CYS A 261 -9.59 -0.30 16.53
CA CYS A 261 -10.99 -0.31 16.99
C CYS A 261 -11.68 -1.66 16.74
N PHE A 262 -11.47 -2.30 15.58
CA PHE A 262 -12.06 -3.61 15.27
C PHE A 262 -11.54 -4.73 16.19
N ASN A 263 -10.32 -4.59 16.71
CA ASN A 263 -9.76 -5.58 17.64
C ASN A 263 -9.84 -5.16 19.11
N GLY A 264 -10.42 -4.00 19.43
CA GLY A 264 -10.58 -3.52 20.80
C GLY A 264 -9.27 -3.04 21.43
N TRP A 265 -8.21 -2.81 20.67
CA TRP A 265 -6.97 -2.21 21.17
C TRP A 265 -7.09 -0.70 21.42
N SER A 266 -8.19 -0.09 20.95
CA SER A 266 -8.62 1.26 21.33
C SER A 266 -10.04 1.19 21.89
N SER A 267 -10.30 1.96 22.97
CA SER A 267 -11.61 2.02 23.64
C SER A 267 -12.58 3.06 23.04
N GLU A 268 -12.16 3.80 22.02
CA GLU A 268 -12.94 4.91 21.46
C GLU A 268 -13.11 4.75 19.94
N PRO A 269 -13.94 3.79 19.47
CA PRO A 269 -14.06 3.46 18.05
C PRO A 269 -14.48 4.66 17.19
N ILE A 270 -15.45 5.45 17.66
CA ILE A 270 -15.93 6.64 16.95
C ILE A 270 -14.80 7.67 16.78
N GLN A 271 -13.99 7.88 17.82
CA GLN A 271 -12.87 8.83 17.74
C GLN A 271 -11.76 8.29 16.83
N ALA A 272 -11.55 6.98 16.79
CA ALA A 272 -10.62 6.35 15.85
C ALA A 272 -11.06 6.58 14.39
N PHE A 273 -12.34 6.42 14.07
CA PHE A 273 -12.86 6.74 12.73
C PHE A 273 -12.69 8.22 12.38
N ARG A 274 -12.91 9.13 13.33
CA ARG A 274 -12.65 10.56 13.12
C ARG A 274 -11.17 10.84 12.82
N ARG A 275 -10.24 10.30 13.61
CA ARG A 275 -8.80 10.43 13.36
C ARG A 275 -8.40 9.88 11.99
N ALA A 276 -8.90 8.71 11.62
CA ALA A 276 -8.68 8.13 10.30
C ALA A 276 -9.18 9.05 9.17
N GLY A 277 -10.37 9.64 9.33
CA GLY A 277 -10.91 10.63 8.40
C GLY A 277 -10.08 11.91 8.33
N ASP A 278 -9.60 12.42 9.48
CA ASP A 278 -8.78 13.62 9.55
C ASP A 278 -7.43 13.42 8.87
N GLU A 279 -6.78 12.27 9.09
CA GLU A 279 -5.53 11.89 8.41
C GLU A 279 -5.74 11.77 6.90
N ALA A 280 -6.84 11.12 6.49
CA ALA A 280 -7.17 10.98 5.07
C ALA A 280 -7.41 12.35 4.41
N ARG A 281 -8.16 13.25 5.06
CA ARG A 281 -8.39 14.63 4.56
C ARG A 281 -7.08 15.41 4.47
N ALA A 282 -6.22 15.34 5.49
CA ALA A 282 -4.93 16.01 5.48
C ALA A 282 -4.03 15.52 4.34
N GLY A 283 -4.02 14.22 4.06
CA GLY A 283 -3.32 13.66 2.90
C GLY A 283 -3.89 14.15 1.57
N LEU A 284 -5.23 14.17 1.44
CA LEU A 284 -5.91 14.61 0.22
C LEU A 284 -5.72 16.11 -0.07
N CYS A 285 -5.45 16.94 0.93
CA CYS A 285 -5.07 18.35 0.71
C CYS A 285 -3.79 18.49 -0.12
N CYS A 286 -2.87 17.53 -0.01
CA CYS A 286 -1.58 17.55 -0.72
C CYS A 286 -1.62 16.65 -1.98
N HIS A 287 -2.42 15.58 -1.93
CA HIS A 287 -2.46 14.51 -2.94
C HIS A 287 -3.91 14.10 -3.26
N ASP A 288 -4.64 14.95 -3.99
CA ASP A 288 -6.06 14.78 -4.31
C ASP A 288 -6.40 13.59 -5.22
N ARG A 289 -5.38 13.00 -5.86
CA ARG A 289 -5.48 11.84 -6.76
C ARG A 289 -5.02 10.52 -6.15
N GLU A 290 -4.81 10.48 -4.83
CA GLU A 290 -4.44 9.26 -4.13
C GLU A 290 -5.65 8.37 -3.84
N ALA A 291 -5.75 7.22 -4.54
CA ALA A 291 -6.90 6.33 -4.43
C ALA A 291 -7.06 5.75 -3.02
N SER A 292 -5.96 5.39 -2.35
CA SER A 292 -5.98 4.79 -1.02
C SER A 292 -6.47 5.77 0.06
N LEU A 293 -6.12 7.06 -0.05
CA LEU A 293 -6.65 8.10 0.86
C LEU A 293 -8.14 8.35 0.65
N HIS A 294 -8.64 8.32 -0.59
CA HIS A 294 -10.09 8.36 -0.86
C HIS A 294 -10.80 7.13 -0.26
N SER A 295 -10.18 5.95 -0.31
CA SER A 295 -10.71 4.74 0.35
C SER A 295 -10.76 4.89 1.87
N ALA A 296 -9.67 5.35 2.51
CA ALA A 296 -9.62 5.56 3.94
C ALA A 296 -10.66 6.59 4.41
N LEU A 297 -10.79 7.73 3.71
CA LEU A 297 -11.83 8.72 3.99
C LEU A 297 -13.22 8.13 3.80
N GLY A 298 -13.44 7.42 2.70
CA GLY A 298 -14.72 6.80 2.38
C GLY A 298 -15.20 5.82 3.44
N LEU A 299 -14.29 5.01 3.97
CA LEU A 299 -14.59 4.11 5.09
C LEU A 299 -14.85 4.87 6.39
N ALA A 300 -14.01 5.85 6.72
CA ALA A 300 -14.20 6.65 7.93
C ALA A 300 -15.59 7.30 7.95
N GLU A 301 -15.97 7.96 6.86
CA GLU A 301 -17.29 8.58 6.70
C GLU A 301 -18.41 7.53 6.73
N THR A 302 -18.20 6.35 6.13
CA THR A 302 -19.16 5.23 6.19
C THR A 302 -19.42 4.80 7.64
N TYR A 303 -18.38 4.54 8.43
CA TYR A 303 -18.52 4.12 9.83
C TYR A 303 -19.00 5.26 10.76
N LEU A 304 -18.81 6.51 10.37
CA LEU A 304 -19.38 7.68 11.04
C LEU A 304 -20.86 7.92 10.68
N GLY A 305 -21.43 7.15 9.75
CA GLY A 305 -22.83 7.27 9.32
C GLY A 305 -23.06 8.27 8.20
N ASN A 306 -22.01 8.91 7.68
CA ASN A 306 -22.06 9.84 6.55
C ASN A 306 -22.04 9.09 5.22
N LEU A 307 -23.00 8.19 5.01
CA LEU A 307 -22.99 7.17 3.96
C LEU A 307 -22.85 7.72 2.54
N GLN A 308 -23.52 8.84 2.23
CA GLN A 308 -23.44 9.44 0.89
C GLN A 308 -22.03 9.99 0.60
N THR A 309 -21.44 10.68 1.57
CA THR A 309 -20.04 11.15 1.49
C THR A 309 -19.09 9.97 1.36
N GLY A 310 -19.27 8.95 2.21
CA GLY A 310 -18.48 7.72 2.18
C GLY A 310 -18.47 7.05 0.82
N LEU A 311 -19.66 6.78 0.26
CA LEU A 311 -19.81 6.20 -1.07
C LEU A 311 -19.23 7.09 -2.18
N GLY A 312 -19.32 8.42 -2.05
CA GLY A 312 -18.71 9.36 -2.98
C GLY A 312 -17.19 9.19 -3.04
N CYS A 313 -16.54 9.14 -1.87
CA CYS A 313 -15.09 8.91 -1.75
C CYS A 313 -14.68 7.52 -2.26
N LEU A 314 -15.42 6.47 -1.93
CA LEU A 314 -15.14 5.09 -2.39
C LEU A 314 -15.25 4.97 -3.92
N ARG A 315 -16.27 5.60 -4.53
CA ARG A 315 -16.40 5.67 -6.00
C ARG A 315 -15.26 6.48 -6.62
N ARG A 316 -14.80 7.54 -5.96
CA ARG A 316 -13.63 8.31 -6.41
C ARG A 316 -12.35 7.49 -6.38
N ALA A 317 -12.13 6.69 -5.33
CA ALA A 317 -11.00 5.77 -5.25
C ALA A 317 -10.96 4.80 -6.44
N ILE A 318 -12.10 4.18 -6.77
CA ILE A 318 -12.22 3.28 -7.94
C ILE A 318 -12.01 4.02 -9.26
N ALA A 319 -12.49 5.26 -9.39
CA ALA A 319 -12.25 6.06 -10.60
C ALA A 319 -10.76 6.38 -10.80
N LEU A 320 -10.00 6.53 -9.72
CA LEU A 320 -8.55 6.76 -9.75
C LEU A 320 -7.78 5.46 -10.03
N ASN A 321 -8.18 4.36 -9.41
CA ASN A 321 -7.60 3.04 -9.64
C ASN A 321 -8.69 1.95 -9.77
N PRO A 322 -9.15 1.64 -11.00
CA PRO A 322 -10.26 0.71 -11.22
C PRO A 322 -9.89 -0.76 -11.03
N ASN A 323 -8.59 -1.05 -10.98
CA ASN A 323 -7.99 -2.39 -10.93
C ASN A 323 -7.43 -2.74 -9.55
N ASP A 324 -7.71 -1.91 -8.55
CA ASP A 324 -7.39 -2.20 -7.17
C ASP A 324 -8.52 -3.00 -6.49
N ALA A 325 -8.23 -4.26 -6.16
CA ALA A 325 -9.16 -5.15 -5.45
C ALA A 325 -9.53 -4.62 -4.06
N GLU A 326 -8.62 -3.87 -3.43
CA GLU A 326 -8.84 -3.25 -2.13
C GLU A 326 -9.90 -2.14 -2.23
N CYS A 327 -9.74 -1.19 -3.16
CA CYS A 327 -10.74 -0.15 -3.43
C CYS A 327 -12.14 -0.72 -3.74
N ARG A 328 -12.21 -1.85 -4.47
CA ARG A 328 -13.46 -2.55 -4.75
C ARG A 328 -14.08 -3.18 -3.50
N THR A 329 -13.26 -3.78 -2.65
CA THR A 329 -13.68 -4.31 -1.35
C THR A 329 -14.25 -3.21 -0.47
N TRP A 330 -13.62 -2.03 -0.47
CA TRP A 330 -14.09 -0.87 0.28
C TRP A 330 -15.41 -0.30 -0.22
N LEU A 331 -15.62 -0.25 -1.53
CA LEU A 331 -16.95 0.06 -2.07
C LEU A 331 -17.99 -0.97 -1.62
N GLY A 332 -17.64 -2.26 -1.65
CA GLY A 332 -18.53 -3.34 -1.22
C GLY A 332 -19.04 -3.14 0.21
N ILE A 333 -18.13 -2.88 1.16
CA ILE A 333 -18.54 -2.60 2.55
C ILE A 333 -19.35 -1.30 2.65
N GLY A 334 -18.99 -0.24 1.93
CA GLY A 334 -19.79 0.99 1.87
C GLY A 334 -21.23 0.76 1.42
N LEU A 335 -21.41 -0.07 0.39
CA LEU A 335 -22.73 -0.45 -0.13
C LEU A 335 -23.51 -1.32 0.87
N THR A 336 -22.83 -2.23 1.58
CA THR A 336 -23.45 -2.98 2.70
C THR A 336 -23.95 -2.03 3.80
N TYR A 337 -23.21 -0.97 4.14
CA TYR A 337 -23.66 0.06 5.09
C TYR A 337 -24.85 0.88 4.57
N ALA A 338 -24.93 1.07 3.26
CA ALA A 338 -26.08 1.72 2.62
C ALA A 338 -27.29 0.78 2.43
N GLY A 339 -27.17 -0.52 2.73
CA GLY A 339 -28.22 -1.51 2.51
C GLY A 339 -28.33 -2.03 1.07
N ASP A 340 -27.44 -1.60 0.17
CA ASP A 340 -27.35 -2.09 -1.21
C ASP A 340 -26.52 -3.38 -1.26
N LEU A 341 -27.12 -4.48 -0.81
CA LEU A 341 -26.45 -5.78 -0.72
C LEU A 341 -26.13 -6.37 -2.10
N GLU A 342 -26.96 -6.11 -3.11
CA GLU A 342 -26.70 -6.57 -4.49
C GLU A 342 -25.49 -5.84 -5.09
N GLY A 343 -25.43 -4.51 -4.95
CA GLY A 343 -24.28 -3.72 -5.35
C GLY A 343 -23.01 -4.12 -4.60
N ALA A 344 -23.12 -4.44 -3.30
CA ALA A 344 -22.00 -4.93 -2.51
C ALA A 344 -21.43 -6.25 -3.08
N GLN A 345 -22.29 -7.22 -3.39
CA GLN A 345 -21.88 -8.50 -3.99
C GLN A 345 -21.22 -8.31 -5.35
N ALA A 346 -21.74 -7.41 -6.20
CA ALA A 346 -21.12 -7.07 -7.47
C ALA A 346 -19.72 -6.45 -7.29
N ALA A 347 -19.54 -5.59 -6.28
CA ALA A 347 -18.25 -5.01 -5.96
C ALA A 347 -17.24 -6.07 -5.48
N PHE A 348 -17.66 -6.98 -4.61
CA PHE A 348 -16.83 -8.09 -4.13
C PHE A 348 -16.47 -9.08 -5.25
N ALA A 349 -17.42 -9.43 -6.12
CA ALA A 349 -17.15 -10.29 -7.28
C ALA A 349 -16.09 -9.67 -8.21
N ARG A 350 -16.12 -8.34 -8.38
CA ARG A 350 -15.08 -7.67 -9.17
C ARG A 350 -13.72 -7.63 -8.46
N ALA A 351 -13.70 -7.53 -7.13
CA ALA A 351 -12.47 -7.63 -6.35
C ALA A 351 -11.83 -9.02 -6.45
N ASP A 352 -12.62 -10.10 -6.36
CA ASP A 352 -12.13 -11.49 -6.55
C ASP A 352 -11.44 -11.67 -7.90
N LEU A 353 -12.05 -11.12 -8.95
CA LEU A 353 -11.51 -11.22 -10.30
C LEU A 353 -10.14 -10.54 -10.40
N LEU A 354 -9.99 -9.37 -9.75
CA LEU A 354 -8.75 -8.59 -9.78
C LEU A 354 -7.65 -9.21 -8.91
N SER A 355 -8.00 -9.77 -7.75
CA SER A 355 -7.07 -10.46 -6.86
C SER A 355 -7.80 -11.56 -6.07
N PRO A 356 -7.78 -12.81 -6.56
CA PRO A 356 -8.50 -13.93 -5.93
C PRO A 356 -8.06 -14.25 -4.50
N ASN A 357 -6.85 -13.84 -4.13
CA ASN A 357 -6.23 -14.09 -2.84
C ASN A 357 -6.15 -12.82 -1.97
N TYR A 358 -6.89 -11.75 -2.31
CA TYR A 358 -6.96 -10.55 -1.47
C TYR A 358 -7.78 -10.82 -0.21
N HIS A 359 -7.08 -11.33 0.80
CA HIS A 359 -7.64 -11.88 2.03
C HIS A 359 -8.68 -10.99 2.76
N PRO A 360 -8.51 -9.66 2.90
CA PRO A 360 -9.49 -8.82 3.60
C PRO A 360 -10.91 -8.90 3.06
N ILE A 361 -11.09 -9.24 1.78
CA ILE A 361 -12.41 -9.39 1.16
C ILE A 361 -13.31 -10.39 1.90
N PHE A 362 -12.73 -11.44 2.48
CA PHE A 362 -13.50 -12.50 3.13
C PHE A 362 -14.18 -12.03 4.41
N LEU A 363 -13.56 -11.08 5.15
CA LEU A 363 -14.19 -10.44 6.31
C LEU A 363 -15.41 -9.62 5.87
N PHE A 364 -15.25 -8.75 4.88
CA PHE A 364 -16.30 -7.81 4.49
C PHE A 364 -17.43 -8.45 3.70
N ARG A 365 -17.13 -9.48 2.91
CA ARG A 365 -18.15 -10.35 2.32
C ARG A 365 -18.93 -11.09 3.41
N GLY A 366 -18.24 -11.64 4.41
CA GLY A 366 -18.92 -12.29 5.54
C GLY A 366 -19.87 -11.36 6.29
N ASP A 367 -19.48 -10.10 6.49
CA ASP A 367 -20.34 -9.04 7.07
C ASP A 367 -21.58 -8.79 6.19
N ALA A 368 -21.41 -8.69 4.87
CA ALA A 368 -22.52 -8.54 3.93
C ALA A 368 -23.47 -9.75 3.92
N GLU A 369 -22.94 -10.97 3.94
CA GLU A 369 -23.75 -12.20 4.03
C GLU A 369 -24.48 -12.30 5.38
N TYR A 370 -23.84 -11.88 6.46
CA TYR A 370 -24.48 -11.79 7.77
C TYR A 370 -25.65 -10.81 7.75
N ALA A 371 -25.44 -9.63 7.15
CA ALA A 371 -26.49 -8.62 6.95
C ALA A 371 -27.63 -9.12 6.05
N ALA A 372 -27.32 -9.96 5.06
CA ALA A 372 -28.31 -10.63 4.21
C ALA A 372 -29.06 -11.77 4.91
N GLY A 373 -28.63 -12.20 6.10
CA GLY A 373 -29.19 -13.36 6.80
C GLY A 373 -28.62 -14.71 6.36
N ASN A 374 -27.64 -14.71 5.45
CA ASN A 374 -27.00 -15.90 4.89
C ASN A 374 -25.89 -16.44 5.80
N TYR A 375 -26.24 -16.89 7.01
CA TYR A 375 -25.26 -17.21 8.06
C TYR A 375 -24.26 -18.31 7.68
N ASN A 376 -24.66 -19.32 6.88
CA ASN A 376 -23.74 -20.35 6.39
C ASN A 376 -22.65 -19.75 5.47
N ALA A 377 -23.03 -18.85 4.57
CA ALA A 377 -22.08 -18.18 3.67
C ALA A 377 -21.19 -17.19 4.44
N ALA A 378 -21.76 -16.52 5.45
CA ALA A 378 -21.03 -15.65 6.35
C ALA A 378 -19.92 -16.40 7.09
N THR A 379 -20.24 -17.53 7.75
CA THR A 379 -19.24 -18.34 8.46
C THR A 379 -18.17 -18.89 7.55
N ALA A 380 -18.51 -19.37 6.35
CA ALA A 380 -17.52 -19.84 5.37
C ALA A 380 -16.54 -18.73 4.95
N SER A 381 -17.03 -17.49 4.82
CA SER A 381 -16.19 -16.33 4.53
C SER A 381 -15.31 -15.97 5.73
N PHE A 382 -15.86 -15.92 6.95
CA PHE A 382 -15.07 -15.67 8.15
C PHE A 382 -14.03 -16.76 8.41
N ASP A 383 -14.31 -18.02 8.10
CA ASP A 383 -13.35 -19.11 8.22
C ASP A 383 -12.15 -18.91 7.30
N ARG A 384 -12.39 -18.54 6.02
CA ARG A 384 -11.31 -18.17 5.09
C ARG A 384 -10.51 -16.98 5.60
N PHE A 385 -11.17 -16.00 6.22
CA PHE A 385 -10.49 -14.86 6.81
C PHE A 385 -9.63 -15.24 8.04
N LEU A 386 -10.14 -16.13 8.87
CA LEU A 386 -9.47 -16.55 10.10
C LEU A 386 -8.35 -17.58 9.84
N MET A 387 -8.27 -18.15 8.63
CA MET A 387 -7.13 -18.98 8.23
C MET A 387 -5.82 -18.18 8.12
N VAL A 388 -5.87 -16.90 7.74
CA VAL A 388 -4.66 -16.04 7.68
C VAL A 388 -4.51 -15.20 8.94
N LEU A 389 -5.62 -14.70 9.51
CA LEU A 389 -5.61 -13.87 10.71
C LEU A 389 -6.44 -14.50 11.85
N PRO A 390 -5.96 -15.61 12.46
CA PRO A 390 -6.75 -16.39 13.42
C PRO A 390 -7.11 -15.64 14.71
N GLU A 391 -6.40 -14.56 15.02
CA GLU A 391 -6.60 -13.77 16.24
C GLU A 391 -7.47 -12.51 16.00
N TYR A 392 -7.98 -12.30 14.78
CA TYR A 392 -8.74 -11.08 14.48
C TYR A 392 -10.13 -11.10 15.16
N HIS A 393 -10.33 -10.22 16.14
CA HIS A 393 -11.47 -10.31 17.05
C HIS A 393 -12.81 -10.00 16.37
N TRP A 394 -12.85 -9.01 15.48
CA TRP A 394 -14.10 -8.63 14.81
C TRP A 394 -14.68 -9.76 13.95
N ALA A 395 -13.84 -10.47 13.21
CA ALA A 395 -14.24 -11.62 12.41
C ALA A 395 -14.84 -12.73 13.28
N ARG A 396 -14.24 -13.00 14.45
CA ARG A 396 -14.75 -13.98 15.42
C ARG A 396 -16.11 -13.57 16.00
N LEU A 397 -16.30 -12.28 16.31
CA LEU A 397 -17.61 -11.81 16.79
C LEU A 397 -18.71 -11.97 15.73
N LEU A 398 -18.45 -11.56 14.49
CA LEU A 398 -19.43 -11.73 13.41
C LEU A 398 -19.70 -13.22 13.10
N ARG A 399 -18.66 -14.07 13.18
CA ARG A 399 -18.82 -15.52 13.06
C ARG A 399 -19.65 -16.11 14.21
N ALA A 400 -19.42 -15.67 15.44
CA ALA A 400 -20.23 -16.06 16.61
C ALA A 400 -21.69 -15.64 16.45
N ALA A 401 -21.96 -14.42 16.00
CA ALA A 401 -23.32 -13.95 15.74
C ALA A 401 -24.01 -14.75 14.62
N SER A 402 -23.23 -15.22 13.63
CA SER A 402 -23.70 -16.11 12.57
C SER A 402 -24.03 -17.50 13.12
N TYR A 403 -23.17 -18.07 13.98
CA TYR A 403 -23.43 -19.36 14.65
C TYR A 403 -24.72 -19.34 15.48
N ILE A 404 -24.99 -18.27 16.24
CA ILE A 404 -26.27 -18.13 16.95
C ILE A 404 -27.45 -18.11 15.97
N GLY A 405 -27.32 -17.43 14.83
CA GLY A 405 -28.32 -17.43 13.76
C GLY A 405 -28.60 -18.82 13.18
N MET A 406 -27.66 -19.76 13.30
CA MET A 406 -27.79 -21.16 12.88
C MET A 406 -28.13 -22.11 14.04
N GLY A 407 -28.29 -21.60 15.27
CA GLY A 407 -28.55 -22.41 16.46
C GLY A 407 -27.32 -23.07 17.10
N ASP A 408 -26.10 -22.79 16.63
CA ASP A 408 -24.86 -23.33 17.19
C ASP A 408 -24.30 -22.46 18.33
N LEU A 409 -24.93 -22.59 19.50
CA LEU A 409 -24.52 -21.85 20.70
C LEU A 409 -23.11 -22.24 21.19
N LYS A 410 -22.66 -23.48 20.93
CA LYS A 410 -21.37 -23.97 21.40
C LYS A 410 -20.23 -23.27 20.66
N SER A 411 -20.28 -23.24 19.32
CA SER A 411 -19.26 -22.57 18.51
C SER A 411 -19.28 -21.06 18.74
N ALA A 412 -20.46 -20.46 18.89
CA ALA A 412 -20.59 -19.04 19.21
C ALA A 412 -19.90 -18.65 20.53
N ARG A 413 -20.13 -19.43 21.60
CA ARG A 413 -19.50 -19.22 22.92
C ARG A 413 -17.99 -19.35 22.86
N ASN A 414 -17.47 -20.27 22.06
CA ASN A 414 -16.02 -20.45 21.91
C ASN A 414 -15.36 -19.18 21.34
N ASP A 415 -15.94 -18.61 20.27
CA ASP A 415 -15.41 -17.39 19.66
C ASP A 415 -15.52 -16.18 20.58
N VAL A 416 -16.66 -15.99 21.24
CA VAL A 416 -16.86 -14.88 22.19
C VAL A 416 -15.96 -15.01 23.43
N SER A 417 -15.75 -16.23 23.94
CA SER A 417 -14.86 -16.47 25.08
C SER A 417 -13.41 -16.17 24.74
N PHE A 418 -12.97 -16.51 23.52
CA PHE A 418 -11.65 -16.12 23.03
C PHE A 418 -11.50 -14.60 23.04
N VAL A 419 -12.43 -13.90 22.38
CA VAL A 419 -12.38 -12.44 22.26
C VAL A 419 -12.42 -11.75 23.63
N SER A 420 -13.28 -12.20 24.54
CA SER A 420 -13.41 -11.61 25.88
C SER A 420 -12.14 -11.77 26.72
N ARG A 421 -11.36 -12.83 26.48
CA ARG A 421 -10.07 -13.06 27.16
C ARG A 421 -8.95 -12.19 26.58
N GLU A 422 -8.85 -12.13 25.25
CA GLU A 422 -7.75 -11.43 24.57
C GLU A 422 -7.98 -9.90 24.47
N SER A 423 -9.24 -9.44 24.45
CA SER A 423 -9.60 -8.02 24.42
C SER A 423 -10.82 -7.74 25.31
N PRO A 424 -10.61 -7.54 26.62
CA PRO A 424 -11.69 -7.22 27.57
C PRO A 424 -12.41 -5.90 27.28
N THR A 425 -11.80 -5.03 26.48
CA THR A 425 -12.33 -3.74 26.00
C THR A 425 -13.36 -3.89 24.88
N LEU A 426 -13.37 -5.03 24.17
CA LEU A 426 -14.29 -5.27 23.06
C LEU A 426 -15.65 -5.79 23.58
N THR A 427 -16.39 -4.93 24.28
CA THR A 427 -17.69 -5.26 24.90
C THR A 427 -18.87 -5.00 23.97
N GLY A 428 -20.08 -5.39 24.38
CA GLY A 428 -21.31 -5.08 23.65
C GLY A 428 -21.50 -3.59 23.41
N LYS A 429 -21.16 -2.73 24.39
CA LYS A 429 -21.16 -1.28 24.22
C LYS A 429 -20.16 -0.80 23.16
N HIS A 430 -18.96 -1.37 23.14
CA HIS A 430 -17.96 -1.07 22.11
C HIS A 430 -18.46 -1.48 20.72
N VAL A 431 -19.07 -2.67 20.60
CA VAL A 431 -19.64 -3.16 19.34
C VAL A 431 -20.78 -2.26 18.86
N ASP A 432 -21.66 -1.78 19.75
CA ASP A 432 -22.74 -0.85 19.38
C ASP A 432 -22.19 0.46 18.80
N GLN A 433 -21.15 1.01 19.43
CA GLN A 433 -20.48 2.22 18.92
C GLN A 433 -19.78 1.97 17.58
N LEU A 434 -19.13 0.82 17.42
CA LEU A 434 -18.45 0.42 16.19
C LEU A 434 -19.44 0.23 15.02
N GLN A 435 -20.65 -0.22 15.32
CA GLN A 435 -21.72 -0.44 14.33
C GLN A 435 -22.72 0.71 14.24
N GLN A 436 -22.45 1.88 14.83
CA GLN A 436 -23.41 3.00 14.93
C GLN A 436 -24.05 3.44 13.60
N ALA A 437 -23.35 3.24 12.48
CA ALA A 437 -23.81 3.61 11.15
C ALA A 437 -24.83 2.63 10.56
N ARG A 438 -25.03 1.47 11.20
CA ARG A 438 -26.05 0.48 10.80
C ARG A 438 -27.42 0.85 11.36
N GLY A 439 -28.47 0.38 10.69
CA GLY A 439 -29.84 0.51 11.16
C GLY A 439 -30.06 -0.11 12.56
N PRO A 440 -31.00 0.42 13.36
CA PRO A 440 -31.24 -0.04 14.73
C PRO A 440 -31.61 -1.53 14.81
N GLU A 441 -32.37 -2.04 13.84
CA GLU A 441 -32.75 -3.45 13.77
C GLU A 441 -31.51 -4.36 13.64
N PHE A 442 -30.60 -4.05 12.70
CA PHE A 442 -29.35 -4.80 12.53
C PHE A 442 -28.53 -4.80 13.81
N ARG A 443 -28.35 -3.64 14.44
CA ARG A 443 -27.57 -3.52 15.68
C ARG A 443 -28.19 -4.33 16.81
N ASN A 444 -29.50 -4.20 17.02
CA ASN A 444 -30.21 -4.94 18.08
C ASN A 444 -30.08 -6.45 17.88
N ASN A 445 -30.22 -6.93 16.64
CA ASN A 445 -30.06 -8.34 16.30
C ASN A 445 -28.63 -8.83 16.56
N LEU A 446 -27.62 -8.07 16.13
CA LEU A 446 -26.21 -8.39 16.37
C LEU A 446 -25.90 -8.46 17.87
N LEU A 447 -26.26 -7.42 18.61
CA LEU A 447 -25.98 -7.32 20.05
C LEU A 447 -26.70 -8.40 20.85
N SER A 448 -27.96 -8.71 20.50
CA SER A 448 -28.72 -9.79 21.12
C SER A 448 -28.02 -11.14 20.93
N ARG A 449 -27.53 -11.44 19.72
CA ARG A 449 -26.82 -12.69 19.42
C ARG A 449 -25.49 -12.77 20.16
N LEU A 450 -24.71 -11.69 20.17
CA LEU A 450 -23.45 -11.66 20.90
C LEU A 450 -23.67 -11.80 22.41
N SER A 451 -24.71 -11.17 22.96
CA SER A 451 -25.10 -11.35 24.36
C SER A 451 -25.51 -12.80 24.66
N ALA A 452 -26.25 -13.46 23.77
CA ALA A 452 -26.61 -14.87 23.92
C ALA A 452 -25.38 -15.80 23.89
N ALA A 453 -24.35 -15.42 23.13
CA ALA A 453 -23.06 -16.08 23.08
C ALA A 453 -22.13 -15.72 24.26
N GLY A 454 -22.54 -14.82 25.16
CA GLY A 454 -21.84 -14.49 26.40
C GLY A 454 -20.97 -13.23 26.37
N LEU A 455 -21.14 -12.36 25.37
CA LEU A 455 -20.36 -11.11 25.29
C LEU A 455 -20.84 -10.14 26.38
N PRO A 456 -19.96 -9.65 27.26
CA PRO A 456 -20.36 -8.71 28.31
C PRO A 456 -20.75 -7.36 27.71
N TRP A 457 -21.76 -6.71 28.28
CA TRP A 457 -22.22 -5.39 27.81
C TRP A 457 -21.31 -4.22 28.25
N LYS A 458 -20.61 -4.37 29.39
CA LYS A 458 -20.06 -3.26 30.19
C LYS A 458 -19.23 -2.22 29.45
#